data_AF-A0A3L7BFZ9-F1
#
_entry.id   AF-A0A3L7BFZ9-F1
#
_cell.length_a   1.000
_cell.length_b   1.000
_cell.length_c   1.000
_cell.angle_alpha   90.00
_cell.angle_beta   90.00
_cell.angle_gamma   90.00
#
_symmetry.space_group_name_H-M   'P 1'
#
loop_
_entity.id
_entity.type
_entity.pdbx_description
1 polymer ?
#
loop_
_entity_poly.entity_id
_entity_poly.type
_entity_poly.pdbx_seq_one_letter_code
_entity_poly.pdbx_strand_id
1 'polypeptide(L)'
;MVYDCFVFYDELDLLEIRLNVLDKVVDKFVIIESKKTFRGTDKPLFYIENTQRYAQFESKIIHVVVEDFPKINWKKLRPFSNWDREDYQRNALAKALANCAPEDVIIFSDVDEIPTPEKVTEYLHKPGIKTFYQELYYYYLNNLAYEH
;
A
#
# COMPACT_ATOMS: atom_id res chain seq x y z
N MET A 1 -10.47 11.36 10.46
CA MET A 1 -9.03 11.17 10.16
C MET A 1 -8.88 10.69 8.72
N VAL A 2 -7.70 10.87 8.15
CA VAL A 2 -7.30 10.32 6.85
C VAL A 2 -6.34 9.18 7.05
N TYR A 3 -6.72 8.01 6.55
CA TYR A 3 -5.90 6.81 6.49
C TYR A 3 -5.41 6.63 5.06
N ASP A 4 -4.10 6.67 4.85
CA ASP A 4 -3.47 6.32 3.59
C ASP A 4 -3.00 4.88 3.63
N CYS A 5 -3.63 4.01 2.85
CA CYS A 5 -3.46 2.57 2.93
C CYS A 5 -2.89 2.01 1.62
N PHE A 6 -1.85 1.19 1.71
CA PHE A 6 -1.21 0.61 0.53
C PHE A 6 -0.52 -0.71 0.86
N VAL A 7 -0.38 -1.55 -0.17
CA VAL A 7 0.47 -2.74 -0.11
C VAL A 7 1.92 -2.34 -0.32
N PHE A 8 2.84 -3.00 0.38
CA PHE A 8 4.26 -2.69 0.32
C PHE A 8 5.10 -3.94 0.06
N TYR A 9 6.14 -3.81 -0.78
CA TYR A 9 7.13 -4.83 -1.06
C TYR A 9 8.54 -4.34 -0.69
N ASP A 10 9.35 -3.89 -1.65
CA ASP A 10 10.76 -3.50 -1.46
C ASP A 10 11.09 -2.08 -1.96
N GLU A 11 10.08 -1.32 -2.35
CA GLU A 11 10.19 0.01 -2.94
C GLU A 11 10.46 1.10 -1.88
N LEU A 12 11.55 0.95 -1.12
CA LEU A 12 11.88 1.77 0.04
C LEU A 12 11.93 3.28 -0.25
N ASP A 13 12.40 3.66 -1.44
CA ASP A 13 12.47 5.05 -1.89
C ASP A 13 11.08 5.61 -2.20
N LEU A 14 10.21 4.81 -2.84
CA LEU A 14 8.83 5.21 -3.11
C LEU A 14 8.04 5.36 -1.81
N LEU A 15 8.28 4.47 -0.84
CA LEU A 15 7.69 4.61 0.49
C LEU A 15 8.12 5.93 1.15
N GLU A 16 9.42 6.26 1.11
CA GLU A 16 9.92 7.52 1.68
C GLU A 16 9.30 8.74 0.98
N ILE A 17 9.24 8.74 -0.36
CA ILE A 17 8.61 9.81 -1.14
C ILE A 17 7.15 9.96 -0.74
N ARG A 18 6.38 8.86 -0.71
CA ARG A 18 4.96 8.87 -0.35
C ARG A 18 4.72 9.46 1.03
N LEU A 19 5.45 8.98 2.05
CA LEU A 19 5.32 9.45 3.42
C LEU A 19 5.62 10.95 3.53
N ASN A 20 6.70 11.42 2.89
CA ASN A 20 7.06 12.85 2.91
C ASN A 20 6.05 13.73 2.16
N VAL A 21 5.56 13.29 1.00
CA VAL A 21 4.59 14.04 0.18
C VAL A 21 3.28 14.21 0.95
N LEU A 22 2.82 13.17 1.64
CA LEU A 22 1.50 13.13 2.26
C LEU A 22 1.49 13.46 3.76
N ASP A 23 2.65 13.64 4.40
CA ASP A 23 2.77 13.82 5.85
C ASP A 23 1.82 14.88 6.43
N LYS A 24 1.66 16.01 5.73
CA LYS A 24 0.85 17.14 6.21
C LYS A 24 -0.65 16.94 6.07
N VAL A 25 -1.09 15.99 5.25
CA VAL A 25 -2.50 15.79 4.88
C VAL A 25 -3.04 14.41 5.27
N VAL A 26 -2.18 13.54 5.79
CA VAL A 26 -2.52 12.18 6.26
C VAL A 26 -2.28 12.06 7.76
N ASP A 27 -3.24 11.47 8.46
CA ASP A 27 -3.15 11.22 9.90
C ASP A 27 -2.49 9.86 10.20
N LYS A 28 -2.76 8.84 9.38
CA LYS A 28 -2.23 7.48 9.53
C LYS A 28 -1.82 6.86 8.20
N PHE A 29 -0.62 6.29 8.17
CA PHE A 29 -0.12 5.48 7.05
C PHE A 29 -0.26 4.00 7.38
N VAL A 30 -1.06 3.27 6.62
CA VAL A 30 -1.26 1.84 6.79
C VAL A 30 -0.40 1.09 5.78
N ILE A 31 0.71 0.54 6.26
CA ILE A 31 1.64 -0.25 5.47
C ILE A 31 1.21 -1.72 5.59
N ILE A 32 0.81 -2.34 4.49
CA ILE A 32 0.43 -3.75 4.46
C ILE A 32 1.53 -4.57 3.80
N GLU A 33 2.27 -5.32 4.61
CA GLU A 33 3.38 -6.17 4.16
C GLU A 33 3.07 -7.66 4.39
N SER A 34 3.76 -8.54 3.66
CA SER A 34 3.67 -10.00 3.78
C SER A 34 5.05 -10.62 4.01
N LYS A 35 5.15 -11.76 4.71
CA LYS A 35 6.38 -12.57 4.78
C LYS A 35 6.60 -13.45 3.53
N LYS A 36 5.66 -13.44 2.60
CA LYS A 36 5.76 -14.19 1.33
C LYS A 36 5.45 -13.31 0.14
N THR A 37 6.12 -13.55 -0.98
CA THR A 37 5.81 -12.93 -2.27
C THR A 37 4.45 -13.44 -2.80
N PHE A 38 3.90 -12.79 -3.83
CA PHE A 38 2.73 -13.32 -4.54
C PHE A 38 2.99 -14.63 -5.28
N ARG A 39 4.25 -15.06 -5.43
CA ARG A 39 4.60 -16.41 -5.91
C ARG A 39 4.64 -17.44 -4.78
N GLY A 40 4.53 -17.00 -3.52
CA GLY A 40 4.53 -17.84 -2.33
C GLY A 40 5.89 -18.17 -1.74
N THR A 41 6.96 -17.56 -2.26
CA THR A 41 8.31 -17.69 -1.71
C THR A 41 8.46 -16.80 -0.48
N ASP A 42 9.26 -17.23 0.50
CA ASP A 42 9.57 -16.41 1.68
C ASP A 42 10.33 -15.15 1.29
N LYS A 43 10.08 -14.06 2.01
CA LYS A 43 10.77 -12.79 1.89
C LYS A 43 10.92 -12.12 3.27
N PRO A 44 11.94 -11.27 3.48
CA PRO A 44 12.00 -10.45 4.66
C PRO A 44 10.84 -9.42 4.70
N LEU A 45 10.67 -8.81 5.87
CA LEU A 45 9.81 -7.65 6.04
C LEU A 45 10.68 -6.40 5.87
N PHE A 46 10.70 -5.85 4.65
CA PHE A 46 11.57 -4.75 4.26
C PHE A 46 11.28 -3.49 5.06
N TYR A 47 10.02 -3.24 5.47
CA TYR A 47 9.72 -2.10 6.34
C TYR A 47 10.37 -2.28 7.72
N ILE A 48 10.27 -3.48 8.30
CA ILE A 48 10.84 -3.77 9.63
C ILE A 48 12.38 -3.66 9.62
N GLU A 49 13.03 -4.12 8.55
CA GLU A 49 14.49 -4.02 8.42
C GLU A 49 14.97 -2.56 8.25
N ASN A 50 14.08 -1.64 7.89
CA ASN A 50 14.40 -0.25 7.56
C ASN A 50 13.62 0.79 8.38
N THR A 51 13.04 0.43 9.53
CA THR A 51 12.20 1.35 10.34
C THR A 51 12.88 2.67 10.69
N GLN A 52 14.20 2.65 10.92
CA GLN A 52 14.99 3.86 11.21
C GLN A 52 14.92 4.90 10.08
N ARG A 53 14.78 4.47 8.82
CA ARG A 53 14.60 5.38 7.68
C ARG A 53 13.32 6.21 7.79
N TYR A 54 12.31 5.68 8.48
CA TYR A 54 10.97 6.24 8.58
C TYR A 54 10.63 6.76 9.98
N ALA A 55 11.62 6.91 10.86
CA ALA A 55 11.43 7.22 12.28
C ALA A 55 10.60 8.49 12.54
N GLN A 56 10.72 9.51 11.67
CA GLN A 56 9.92 10.74 11.78
C GLN A 56 8.39 10.51 11.64
N PHE A 57 7.98 9.40 11.01
CA PHE A 57 6.59 9.04 10.78
C PHE A 57 6.08 7.96 11.75
N GLU A 58 6.90 7.46 12.69
CA GLU A 58 6.59 6.31 13.54
C GLU A 58 5.22 6.44 14.24
N SER A 59 4.88 7.62 14.71
CA SER A 59 3.58 7.90 15.37
C SER A 59 2.35 7.82 14.43
N LYS A 60 2.56 7.90 13.12
CA LYS A 60 1.53 7.82 12.08
C LYS A 60 1.44 6.44 11.43
N ILE A 61 2.48 5.60 11.54
CA ILE A 61 2.51 4.31 10.83
C ILE A 61 1.73 3.25 11.60
N ILE A 62 0.86 2.54 10.89
CA ILE A 62 0.21 1.30 11.28
C ILE A 62 0.75 0.21 10.34
N HIS A 63 1.57 -0.70 10.87
CA HIS A 63 2.14 -1.79 10.07
C HIS A 63 1.33 -3.08 10.27
N VAL A 64 0.74 -3.58 9.17
CA VAL A 64 -0.01 -4.84 9.15
C VAL A 64 0.80 -5.90 8.43
N VAL A 65 1.08 -7.00 9.13
CA VAL A 65 1.83 -8.14 8.58
C VAL A 65 0.89 -9.30 8.24
N VAL A 66 1.04 -9.81 7.02
CA VAL A 66 0.50 -11.10 6.58
C VAL A 66 1.58 -12.17 6.75
N GLU A 67 1.36 -13.04 7.73
CA GLU A 67 2.31 -14.10 8.09
C GLU A 67 2.38 -15.23 7.04
N ASP A 68 1.23 -15.64 6.51
CA ASP A 68 1.13 -16.69 5.50
C ASP A 68 -0.17 -16.55 4.68
N PHE A 69 -0.25 -17.30 3.59
CA PHE A 69 -1.41 -17.40 2.72
C PHE A 69 -2.00 -18.82 2.75
N PRO A 70 -3.33 -18.95 2.58
CA PRO A 70 -3.94 -20.25 2.35
C PRO A 70 -3.31 -20.99 1.16
N LYS A 71 -3.26 -22.32 1.23
CA LYS A 71 -2.78 -23.16 0.10
C LYS A 71 -3.85 -23.38 -0.97
N ILE A 72 -5.11 -23.34 -0.57
CA ILE A 72 -6.28 -23.63 -1.42
C ILE A 72 -7.24 -22.46 -1.34
N ASN A 73 -7.74 -22.02 -2.50
CA ASN A 73 -8.88 -21.12 -2.57
C ASN A 73 -10.16 -21.95 -2.54
N TRP A 74 -10.78 -22.08 -1.36
CA TRP A 74 -11.98 -22.90 -1.16
C TRP A 74 -13.21 -22.39 -1.92
N LYS A 75 -13.28 -21.10 -2.26
CA LYS A 75 -14.37 -20.54 -3.07
C LYS A 75 -14.28 -20.96 -4.54
N LYS A 76 -13.05 -21.10 -5.05
CA LYS A 76 -12.76 -21.45 -6.46
C LYS A 76 -12.35 -22.93 -6.63
N LEU A 77 -12.24 -23.68 -5.53
CA LEU A 77 -11.81 -25.08 -5.48
C LEU A 77 -10.52 -25.36 -6.28
N ARG A 78 -9.52 -24.48 -6.15
CA ARG A 78 -8.23 -24.58 -6.84
C ARG A 78 -7.06 -24.14 -5.95
N PRO A 79 -5.79 -24.44 -6.30
CA PRO A 79 -4.63 -23.87 -5.62
C PRO A 79 -4.69 -22.35 -5.56
N PHE A 80 -4.15 -21.78 -4.47
CA PHE A 80 -4.14 -20.35 -4.24
C PHE A 80 -3.20 -19.65 -5.25
N SER A 81 -3.75 -18.78 -6.09
CA SER A 81 -3.00 -18.11 -7.16
C SER A 81 -2.33 -16.82 -6.66
N ASN A 82 -1.45 -16.25 -7.49
CA ASN A 82 -0.82 -14.96 -7.22
C ASN A 82 -1.86 -13.86 -6.91
N TRP A 83 -2.92 -13.77 -7.73
CA TRP A 83 -4.03 -12.85 -7.51
C TRP A 83 -4.80 -13.10 -6.20
N ASP A 84 -4.92 -14.36 -5.76
CA ASP A 84 -5.60 -14.63 -4.50
C ASP A 84 -4.73 -14.17 -3.31
N ARG A 85 -3.40 -14.23 -3.44
CA ARG A 85 -2.46 -13.69 -2.44
C ARG A 85 -2.50 -12.17 -2.39
N GLU A 86 -2.55 -11.53 -3.55
CA GLU A 86 -2.74 -10.08 -3.63
C GLU A 86 -4.05 -9.67 -2.96
N ASP A 87 -5.18 -10.28 -3.34
CA ASP A 87 -6.47 -10.02 -2.72
C ASP A 87 -6.42 -10.27 -1.21
N TYR A 88 -5.77 -11.34 -0.76
CA TYR A 88 -5.65 -11.68 0.66
C TYR A 88 -4.82 -10.65 1.43
N GLN A 89 -3.71 -10.19 0.84
CA GLN A 89 -2.89 -9.13 1.43
C GLN A 89 -3.68 -7.82 1.50
N ARG A 90 -4.32 -7.39 0.40
CA ARG A 90 -5.18 -6.20 0.38
C ARG A 90 -6.29 -6.28 1.43
N ASN A 91 -6.93 -7.45 1.58
CA ASN A 91 -7.97 -7.66 2.58
C ASN A 91 -7.46 -7.64 4.04
N ALA A 92 -6.14 -7.80 4.27
CA ALA A 92 -5.57 -7.63 5.60
C ALA A 92 -5.73 -6.20 6.12
N LEU A 93 -6.01 -5.22 5.25
CA LEU A 93 -6.41 -3.86 5.59
C LEU A 93 -7.50 -3.81 6.66
N ALA A 94 -8.46 -4.75 6.65
CA ALA A 94 -9.54 -4.81 7.63
C ALA A 94 -9.02 -4.84 9.09
N LYS A 95 -7.81 -5.38 9.32
CA LYS A 95 -7.17 -5.38 10.64
C LYS A 95 -6.76 -3.98 11.09
N ALA A 96 -6.23 -3.16 10.17
CA ALA A 96 -5.84 -1.78 10.46
C ALA A 96 -7.05 -0.86 10.67
N LEU A 97 -8.14 -1.12 9.95
CA LEU A 97 -9.35 -0.29 9.99
C LEU A 97 -10.29 -0.63 11.17
N ALA A 98 -9.93 -1.56 12.05
CA ALA A 98 -10.78 -2.00 13.16
C ALA A 98 -11.17 -0.85 14.12
N ASN A 99 -10.35 0.21 14.19
CA ASN A 99 -10.59 1.39 15.02
C ASN A 99 -11.01 2.63 14.20
N CYS A 100 -11.30 2.49 12.90
CA CYS A 100 -11.76 3.60 12.09
C CYS A 100 -13.17 4.02 12.49
N ALA A 101 -13.39 5.32 12.55
CA ALA A 101 -14.70 5.90 12.75
C ALA A 101 -15.47 6.01 11.42
N PRO A 102 -16.82 6.01 11.44
CA PRO A 102 -17.63 6.16 10.22
C PRO A 102 -17.33 7.41 9.39
N GLU A 103 -16.84 8.47 10.03
CA GLU A 103 -16.45 9.75 9.43
C GLU A 103 -15.03 9.77 8.84
N ASP A 104 -14.25 8.70 9.02
CA ASP A 104 -12.89 8.61 8.50
C ASP A 104 -12.87 8.47 6.98
N VAL A 105 -11.80 9.00 6.39
CA VAL A 105 -11.49 8.89 4.97
C VAL A 105 -10.39 7.86 4.80
N ILE A 106 -10.62 6.88 3.93
CA ILE A 106 -9.67 5.80 3.67
C ILE A 106 -9.24 5.94 2.22
N ILE A 107 -7.96 6.21 1.99
CA ILE A 107 -7.34 6.15 0.67
C ILE A 107 -6.75 4.75 0.54
N PHE A 108 -7.04 4.06 -0.57
CA PHE A 108 -6.47 2.75 -0.84
C PHE A 108 -5.89 2.70 -2.25
N SER A 109 -4.58 2.46 -2.36
CA SER A 109 -3.85 2.45 -3.63
C SER A 109 -2.56 1.63 -3.51
N ASP A 110 -1.79 1.56 -4.59
CA ASP A 110 -0.43 1.01 -4.55
C ASP A 110 0.60 2.07 -4.09
N VAL A 111 1.78 1.63 -3.65
CA VAL A 111 2.79 2.52 -3.03
C VAL A 111 3.25 3.62 -3.99
N ASP A 112 3.32 3.32 -5.28
CA ASP A 112 3.69 4.22 -6.39
C ASP A 112 2.53 5.13 -6.86
N GLU A 113 1.29 4.80 -6.51
CA GLU A 113 0.09 5.61 -6.79
C GLU A 113 -0.10 6.69 -5.71
N ILE A 114 0.80 7.68 -5.68
CA ILE A 114 0.83 8.76 -4.67
C ILE A 114 -0.11 9.90 -5.09
N PRO A 115 -1.25 10.12 -4.40
CA PRO A 115 -2.14 11.23 -4.71
C PRO A 115 -1.50 12.58 -4.40
N THR A 116 -1.95 13.65 -5.08
CA THR A 116 -1.51 15.00 -4.72
C THR A 116 -2.12 15.43 -3.38
N PRO A 117 -1.36 16.14 -2.52
CA PRO A 117 -1.87 16.59 -1.22
C PRO A 117 -3.14 17.46 -1.31
N GLU A 118 -3.27 18.24 -2.39
CA GLU A 118 -4.45 19.06 -2.66
C GLU A 118 -5.69 18.19 -2.84
N LYS A 119 -5.56 17.06 -3.54
CA LYS A 119 -6.67 16.15 -3.80
C LYS A 119 -7.07 15.38 -2.54
N VAL A 120 -6.11 15.00 -1.71
CA VAL A 120 -6.39 14.44 -0.37
C VAL A 120 -7.20 15.43 0.47
N THR A 121 -6.74 16.69 0.52
CA THR A 121 -7.41 17.77 1.28
C THR A 121 -8.84 18.03 0.78
N GLU A 122 -9.06 18.02 -0.54
CA GLU A 122 -10.40 18.22 -1.14
C GLU A 122 -11.42 17.16 -0.69
N TYR A 123 -10.96 15.96 -0.31
CA TYR A 123 -11.81 14.84 0.11
C TYR A 123 -11.77 14.55 1.62
N LEU A 124 -11.02 15.34 2.41
CA LEU A 124 -10.85 15.18 3.87
C LEU A 124 -12.19 15.06 4.64
N HIS A 125 -13.24 15.72 4.17
CA HIS A 125 -14.56 15.74 4.82
C HIS A 125 -15.62 14.92 4.06
N LYS A 126 -15.19 13.99 3.21
CA LYS A 126 -16.07 13.10 2.46
C LYS A 126 -15.82 11.67 2.95
N PRO A 127 -16.53 11.17 3.97
CA PRO A 127 -16.24 9.89 4.58
C PRO A 127 -16.20 8.70 3.62
N GLY A 128 -15.56 7.62 4.05
CA GLY A 128 -15.47 6.35 3.34
C GLY A 128 -14.27 6.23 2.42
N ILE A 129 -14.29 5.19 1.58
CA ILE A 129 -13.14 4.79 0.76
C ILE A 129 -13.00 5.71 -0.46
N LYS A 130 -11.75 6.05 -0.79
CA LYS A 130 -11.32 6.86 -1.93
C LYS A 130 -10.24 6.12 -2.70
N THR A 131 -10.38 6.14 -4.02
CA THR A 131 -9.35 5.74 -4.97
C THR A 131 -9.19 6.91 -5.93
N PHE A 132 -7.96 7.36 -6.15
CA PHE A 132 -7.70 8.47 -7.06
C PHE A 132 -7.32 7.92 -8.43
N TYR A 133 -7.84 8.54 -9.48
CA TYR A 133 -7.37 8.24 -10.83
C TYR A 133 -5.92 8.70 -10.96
N GLN A 134 -5.07 7.85 -11.51
CA GLN A 134 -3.65 8.12 -11.76
C GLN A 134 -3.35 7.88 -13.24
N GLU A 135 -2.43 8.67 -13.79
CA GLU A 135 -1.92 8.43 -15.12
C GLU A 135 -0.80 7.38 -15.04
N LEU A 136 -0.96 6.29 -15.79
CA LEU A 136 0.01 5.20 -15.82
C LEU A 136 1.07 5.47 -16.87
N TYR A 137 2.31 5.59 -16.41
CA TYR A 137 3.47 5.83 -17.27
C TYR A 137 4.45 4.66 -17.20
N TYR A 138 4.78 4.09 -18.35
CA TYR A 138 5.83 3.08 -18.49
C TYR A 138 7.02 3.67 -19.24
N TYR A 139 8.19 3.64 -18.60
CA TYR A 139 9.44 4.10 -19.19
C TYR A 139 10.48 2.97 -19.19
N TYR A 140 11.23 2.88 -20.28
CA TYR A 140 12.41 2.04 -20.37
C TYR A 140 13.61 2.95 -20.61
N LEU A 141 14.53 3.02 -19.64
CA LEU A 141 15.71 3.89 -19.73
C LEU A 141 16.62 3.52 -20.94
N ASN A 142 16.58 2.25 -21.36
CA ASN A 142 17.39 1.70 -22.44
C ASN A 142 16.59 1.36 -23.70
N ASN A 143 15.48 2.05 -23.97
CA ASN A 143 14.77 1.88 -25.24
C ASN A 143 15.57 2.54 -26.37
N LEU A 144 16.31 1.75 -27.15
CA LEU A 144 17.04 2.25 -28.32
C LEU A 144 16.05 2.65 -29.42
N ALA A 145 15.77 3.95 -29.53
CA ALA A 145 15.04 4.50 -30.66
C ALA A 145 15.98 4.54 -31.88
N TYR A 146 15.67 3.77 -32.91
CA TYR A 146 16.35 3.93 -34.20
C TYR A 146 15.79 5.19 -34.88
N GLU A 147 16.66 6.14 -35.21
CA GLU A 147 16.30 7.26 -36.09
C GLU A 147 16.05 6.71 -37.51
N HIS A 148 14.92 7.08 -38.12
CA HIS A 148 14.59 6.82 -39.52
C HIS A 148 15.10 7.93 -40.42
#